data_AF-A0A7J6W3E9-F1
#
_entry.id   AF-A0A7J6W3E9-F1
#
_cell.length_a   1.000
_cell.length_b   1.000
_cell.length_c   1.000
_cell.angle_alpha   90.00
_cell.angle_beta   90.00
_cell.angle_gamma   90.00
#
_symmetry.space_group_name_H-M   'P 1'
#
loop_
_entity.id
_entity.type
_entity.pdbx_description
1 polymer ?
#
loop_
_entity_poly.entity_id
_entity_poly.type
_entity_poly.pdbx_seq_one_letter_code
_entity_poly.pdbx_strand_id
1 'polypeptide(L)'
;MLMLLSFGFLLPTDAYFRKTDLERSEVLSKDIELIHQQDLVIPQPSSPGVSYARYLEELAEKSAPMFLCHFYNIYFAHISGGQVIAKQVSEKLLDGRELEFCRWEGDELELLKDVRDKLNQIGE
;
A
#
# COMPACT_ATOMS: atom_id res chain seq x y z
N MET A 1 -1.24 -0.39 8.73
CA MET A 1 -2.11 0.06 7.61
C MET A 1 -3.60 0.07 7.93
N LEU A 2 -4.04 -0.46 9.08
CA LEU A 2 -5.42 -0.38 9.58
C LEU A 2 -5.73 0.91 10.40
N MET A 3 -4.81 1.88 10.46
CA MET A 3 -5.01 3.13 11.22
C MET A 3 -5.41 4.35 10.37
N LEU A 4 -5.61 4.18 9.05
CA LEU A 4 -6.03 5.30 8.19
C LEU A 4 -7.55 5.55 8.19
N LEU A 5 -8.33 4.82 9.01
CA LEU A 5 -9.80 4.92 9.01
C LEU A 5 -10.41 5.69 10.20
N SER A 6 -9.61 6.21 11.14
CA SER A 6 -10.18 6.68 12.42
C SER A 6 -10.09 8.17 12.71
N PHE A 7 -9.47 9.01 11.87
CA PHE A 7 -9.50 10.46 12.08
C PHE A 7 -9.82 11.20 10.80
N GLY A 8 -10.91 11.98 10.85
CA GLY A 8 -11.43 12.79 9.77
C GLY A 8 -10.43 13.83 9.32
N PHE A 9 -9.68 13.49 8.28
CA PHE A 9 -8.89 14.42 7.49
C PHE A 9 -9.83 15.08 6.46
N LEU A 10 -9.94 16.40 6.55
CA LEU A 10 -10.81 17.29 5.76
C LEU A 10 -9.91 18.24 4.95
N LEU A 11 -8.90 17.70 4.26
CA LEU A 11 -8.18 18.45 3.23
C LEU A 11 -8.85 18.20 1.87
N PRO A 12 -8.97 19.20 0.98
CA PRO A 12 -9.52 19.01 -0.38
C PRO A 12 -8.80 17.92 -1.19
N THR A 13 -7.56 17.60 -0.82
CA THR A 13 -6.72 16.55 -1.41
C THR A 13 -7.14 15.12 -0.99
N ASP A 14 -7.84 14.93 0.13
CA ASP A 14 -8.27 13.60 0.60
C ASP A 14 -9.18 12.86 -0.39
N ALA A 15 -9.99 13.59 -1.16
CA ALA A 15 -10.92 12.99 -2.09
C ALA A 15 -10.20 12.34 -3.30
N TYR A 16 -9.03 12.84 -3.69
CA TYR A 16 -8.31 12.40 -4.89
C TYR A 16 -7.60 11.06 -4.70
N PHE A 17 -7.23 10.72 -3.47
CA PHE A 17 -6.40 9.56 -3.13
C PHE A 17 -7.13 8.48 -2.33
N ARG A 18 -8.47 8.50 -2.38
CA ARG A 18 -9.33 7.44 -1.88
C ARG A 18 -10.00 6.76 -3.06
N LYS A 19 -10.24 5.44 -2.93
CA LYS A 19 -10.85 4.62 -3.98
C LYS A 19 -10.04 4.70 -5.27
N THR A 20 -8.74 4.49 -5.13
CA THR A 20 -7.78 4.50 -6.24
C THR A 20 -7.61 3.13 -6.88
N ASP A 21 -8.21 2.10 -6.28
CA ASP A 21 -8.00 0.68 -6.51
C ASP A 21 -6.56 0.21 -6.23
N LEU A 22 -5.67 1.15 -5.85
CA LEU A 22 -4.33 0.86 -5.38
C LEU A 22 -4.31 0.29 -3.94
N GLU A 23 -5.36 0.51 -3.15
CA GLU A 23 -5.42 0.16 -1.73
C GLU A 23 -5.11 -1.32 -1.47
N ARG A 24 -4.14 -1.61 -0.58
CA ARG A 24 -3.64 -2.99 -0.34
C ARG A 24 -4.02 -3.60 1.01
N SER A 25 -4.70 -2.87 1.89
CA SER A 25 -4.95 -3.35 3.25
C SER A 25 -5.85 -4.57 3.28
N GLU A 26 -6.89 -4.59 2.46
CA GLU A 26 -7.86 -5.70 2.42
C GLU A 26 -7.22 -6.99 1.89
N VAL A 27 -6.49 -6.91 0.78
CA VAL A 27 -5.79 -8.07 0.20
C VAL A 27 -4.70 -8.60 1.13
N LEU A 28 -3.98 -7.72 1.84
CA LEU A 28 -3.01 -8.15 2.86
C LEU A 28 -3.68 -8.86 4.04
N SER A 29 -4.86 -8.42 4.47
CA SER A 29 -5.61 -9.12 5.51
C SER A 29 -5.98 -10.55 5.06
N LYS A 30 -6.43 -10.73 3.81
CA LYS A 30 -6.72 -12.05 3.24
C LYS A 30 -5.49 -12.94 3.22
N ASP A 31 -4.34 -12.43 2.77
CA ASP A 31 -3.09 -13.20 2.74
C ASP A 31 -2.61 -13.57 4.16
N ILE A 32 -2.71 -12.66 5.13
CA ILE A 32 -2.35 -12.94 6.53
C ILE A 32 -3.24 -14.03 7.13
N GLU A 33 -4.55 -13.98 6.89
CA GLU A 33 -5.49 -15.01 7.34
C GLU A 33 -5.18 -16.38 6.73
N LEU A 34 -4.86 -16.42 5.44
CA LEU A 34 -4.46 -17.66 4.75
C LEU A 34 -3.15 -18.24 5.31
N ILE A 35 -2.18 -17.38 5.66
CA ILE A 35 -0.93 -17.79 6.30
C ILE A 35 -1.20 -18.32 7.72
N HIS A 36 -2.11 -17.67 8.47
CA HIS A 36 -2.46 -18.09 9.81
C HIS A 36 -3.08 -19.49 9.86
N GLN A 37 -3.83 -19.87 8.83
CA GLN A 37 -4.41 -21.22 8.68
C GLN A 37 -3.35 -22.34 8.54
N GLN A 38 -2.09 -22.00 8.31
CA GLN A 38 -0.97 -22.95 8.19
C GLN A 38 -0.22 -23.14 9.52
N ASP A 39 -0.89 -22.89 10.66
CA ASP A 39 -0.32 -22.92 12.01
C ASP A 39 0.87 -21.98 12.23
N LEU A 40 0.97 -20.92 11.40
CA LEU A 40 1.97 -19.88 11.54
C LEU A 40 1.49 -18.78 12.49
N VAL A 41 2.39 -18.37 13.39
CA VAL A 41 2.13 -17.27 14.33
C VAL A 41 2.24 -15.94 13.58
N ILE A 42 1.15 -15.17 13.58
CA ILE A 42 1.15 -13.82 13.04
C ILE A 42 1.86 -12.89 14.03
N PRO A 43 3.02 -12.30 13.67
CA PRO A 43 3.74 -11.42 14.58
C PRO A 43 3.01 -10.09 14.74
N GLN A 44 3.25 -9.43 15.87
CA GLN A 44 2.89 -8.02 16.02
C GLN A 44 3.75 -7.15 15.08
N PRO A 45 3.24 -6.00 14.61
CA PRO A 45 4.01 -5.08 13.79
C PRO A 45 5.32 -4.67 14.49
N SER A 46 6.43 -4.78 13.76
CA SER A 46 7.76 -4.42 14.27
C SER A 46 8.05 -2.92 14.11
N SER A 47 9.16 -2.46 14.69
CA SER A 47 9.53 -1.04 14.71
C SER A 47 9.62 -0.38 13.33
N PRO A 48 10.10 -1.01 12.24
CA PRO A 48 10.11 -0.35 10.93
C PRO A 48 8.70 0.00 10.44
N GLY A 49 7.74 -0.92 10.59
CA GLY A 49 6.36 -0.69 10.17
C GLY A 49 5.65 0.36 11.03
N VAL A 50 5.82 0.28 12.36
CA VAL A 50 5.19 1.23 13.29
C VAL A 50 5.77 2.63 13.15
N SER A 51 7.10 2.77 13.10
CA SER A 51 7.75 4.07 12.97
C SER A 51 7.46 4.70 11.62
N TYR A 52 7.42 3.92 10.54
CA TYR A 52 7.14 4.47 9.22
C TYR A 52 5.67 4.89 9.07
N ALA A 53 4.72 4.14 9.63
CA ALA A 53 3.32 4.55 9.68
C ALA A 53 3.14 5.89 10.41
N ARG A 54 3.74 6.05 11.59
CA ARG A 54 3.72 7.32 12.35
C ARG A 54 4.36 8.47 11.57
N TYR A 55 5.48 8.20 10.90
CA TYR A 55 6.14 9.20 10.06
C TYR A 55 5.24 9.67 8.90
N LEU A 56 4.51 8.76 8.26
CA LEU A 56 3.56 9.11 7.19
C LEU A 56 2.36 9.90 7.72
N GLU A 57 1.85 9.57 8.91
CA GLU A 57 0.80 10.34 9.59
C GLU A 57 1.26 11.78 9.86
N GLU A 58 2.47 11.96 10.42
CA GLU A 58 3.03 13.28 10.64
C GLU A 58 3.29 14.05 9.33
N LEU A 59 3.75 13.38 8.27
CA LEU A 59 3.95 14.00 6.96
C LEU A 59 2.64 14.47 6.35
N ALA A 60 1.56 13.72 6.50
CA ALA A 60 0.24 14.09 5.98
C ALA A 60 -0.24 15.43 6.56
N GLU A 61 0.07 15.71 7.83
CA GLU A 61 -0.25 16.99 8.49
C GLU A 61 0.71 18.11 8.09
N LYS A 62 2.01 17.80 7.92
CA LYS A 62 3.07 18.81 7.77
C LYS A 62 3.33 19.21 6.32
N SER A 63 3.19 18.29 5.37
CA SER A 63 3.57 18.52 3.97
C SER A 63 2.88 17.52 3.03
N ALA A 64 1.81 17.97 2.39
CA ALA A 64 1.13 17.20 1.36
C ALA A 64 2.09 16.75 0.23
N PRO A 65 2.99 17.60 -0.34
CA PRO A 65 3.93 17.16 -1.38
C PRO A 65 4.85 16.02 -0.94
N MET A 66 5.37 16.07 0.29
CA MET A 66 6.24 15.01 0.82
C MET A 66 5.46 13.72 1.07
N PHE A 67 4.26 13.82 1.67
CA PHE A 67 3.38 12.66 1.84
C PHE A 67 3.07 11.98 0.51
N LEU A 68 2.75 12.77 -0.51
CA LEU A 68 2.41 12.28 -1.85
C LEU A 68 3.60 11.62 -2.56
N CYS A 69 4.82 12.12 -2.36
CA CYS A 69 6.04 11.47 -2.83
C CYS A 69 6.19 10.05 -2.25
N HIS A 70 5.94 9.88 -0.95
CA HIS A 70 5.95 8.55 -0.32
C HIS A 70 4.81 7.67 -0.82
N PHE A 71 3.59 8.22 -0.94
CA PHE A 71 2.44 7.51 -1.48
C PHE A 71 2.75 6.91 -2.86
N TYR A 72 3.23 7.72 -3.79
CA TYR A 72 3.60 7.27 -5.13
C TYR A 72 4.68 6.18 -5.08
N ASN A 73 5.76 6.40 -4.32
CA ASN A 73 6.88 5.48 -4.27
C ASN A 73 6.50 4.12 -3.67
N ILE A 74 5.60 4.06 -2.68
CA ILE A 74 5.12 2.80 -2.09
C ILE A 74 4.42 1.94 -3.15
N TYR A 75 3.47 2.53 -3.88
CA TYR A 75 2.72 1.79 -4.90
C TYR A 75 3.56 1.48 -6.14
N PHE A 76 4.36 2.44 -6.63
CA PHE A 76 5.26 2.20 -7.76
C PHE A 76 6.26 1.08 -7.45
N ALA A 77 6.89 1.10 -6.27
CA ALA A 77 7.83 0.05 -5.88
C ALA A 77 7.14 -1.31 -5.79
N HIS A 78 5.89 -1.37 -5.30
CA HIS A 78 5.14 -2.61 -5.21
C HIS A 78 4.76 -3.18 -6.59
N ILE A 79 4.23 -2.34 -7.49
CA ILE A 79 3.85 -2.71 -8.86
C ILE A 79 5.06 -3.16 -9.70
N SER A 80 6.24 -2.59 -9.43
CA SER A 80 7.46 -2.93 -10.14
C SER A 80 8.26 -4.05 -9.44
N GLY A 81 9.28 -3.68 -8.66
CA GLY A 81 10.19 -4.63 -8.01
C GLY A 81 9.50 -5.52 -6.98
N GLY A 82 8.42 -5.04 -6.34
CA GLY A 82 7.66 -5.79 -5.36
C GLY A 82 7.07 -7.09 -5.91
N GLN A 83 6.56 -7.07 -7.16
CA GLN A 83 6.03 -8.26 -7.83
C GLN A 83 7.10 -9.35 -8.00
N VAL A 84 8.32 -8.96 -8.38
CA VAL A 84 9.44 -9.90 -8.53
C VAL A 84 9.80 -10.55 -7.20
N ILE A 85 9.88 -9.74 -6.13
CA ILE A 85 10.19 -10.23 -4.78
C ILE A 85 9.08 -11.17 -4.29
N ALA A 86 7.82 -10.77 -4.43
CA ALA A 86 6.70 -11.58 -3.96
C ALA A 86 6.61 -12.92 -4.68
N LYS A 87 6.86 -12.95 -6.00
CA LYS A 87 6.95 -14.20 -6.77
C LYS A 87 8.06 -15.12 -6.25
N GLN A 88 9.27 -14.59 -6.03
CA GLN A 88 10.38 -15.39 -5.52
C GLN A 88 10.13 -15.92 -4.10
N VAL A 89 9.50 -15.12 -3.24
CA VAL A 89 9.10 -15.54 -1.89
C VAL A 89 8.06 -16.65 -1.96
N SER A 90 7.05 -16.48 -2.81
CA SER A 90 5.99 -17.46 -3.01
C SER A 90 6.52 -18.80 -3.51
N GLU A 91 7.36 -18.81 -4.55
CA GLU A 91 7.97 -20.02 -5.10
C GLU A 91 8.80 -20.79 -4.06
N LYS A 92 9.44 -20.07 -3.13
CA LYS A 92 10.34 -20.69 -2.14
C LYS A 92 9.65 -21.11 -0.86
N LEU A 93 8.63 -20.37 -0.42
CA LEU A 93 8.06 -20.48 0.93
C LEU A 93 6.57 -20.81 0.94
N LEU A 94 5.86 -20.63 -0.17
CA LEU A 94 4.39 -20.76 -0.24
C LEU A 94 3.94 -21.64 -1.40
N ASP A 95 4.76 -22.61 -1.81
CA ASP A 95 4.48 -23.58 -2.89
C ASP A 95 4.04 -22.95 -4.22
N GLY A 96 4.57 -21.75 -4.53
CA GLY A 96 4.23 -21.02 -5.74
C GLY A 96 2.81 -20.42 -5.74
N ARG A 97 2.15 -20.35 -4.57
CA ARG A 97 0.85 -19.69 -4.40
C ARG A 97 0.92 -18.21 -4.77
N GLU A 98 0.06 -17.79 -5.67
CA GLU A 98 -0.11 -16.36 -5.93
C GLU A 98 -0.83 -15.66 -4.75
N LEU A 99 -0.23 -14.59 -4.26
CA LEU A 99 -0.76 -13.78 -3.15
C LEU A 99 -1.76 -12.75 -3.65
N GLU A 100 -2.84 -12.50 -2.90
CA GLU A 100 -3.82 -11.46 -3.22
C GLU A 100 -3.17 -10.07 -3.23
N PHE A 101 -2.14 -9.86 -2.40
CA PHE A 101 -1.33 -8.64 -2.38
C PHE A 101 -0.70 -8.31 -3.74
N CYS A 102 -0.47 -9.31 -4.60
CA CYS A 102 0.10 -9.14 -5.94
C CYS A 102 -0.95 -8.91 -7.03
N ARG A 103 -2.23 -9.12 -6.73
CA ARG A 103 -3.32 -9.03 -7.72
C ARG A 103 -3.96 -7.65 -7.72
N TRP A 104 -4.33 -7.17 -8.90
CA TRP A 104 -4.99 -5.89 -9.10
C TRP A 104 -6.31 -6.06 -9.83
N GLU A 105 -7.30 -5.26 -9.45
CA GLU A 105 -8.54 -5.14 -10.22
C GLU A 105 -8.31 -4.11 -11.33
N GLY A 106 -7.86 -4.56 -12.51
CA GLY A 106 -7.56 -3.71 -13.65
C GLY A 106 -6.08 -3.64 -14.01
N ASP A 107 -5.71 -2.68 -14.87
CA ASP A 107 -4.33 -2.44 -15.28
C ASP A 107 -3.64 -1.53 -14.27
N GLU A 108 -2.72 -2.10 -13.49
CA GLU A 108 -2.03 -1.41 -12.41
C GLU A 108 -1.15 -0.24 -12.89
N LEU A 109 -0.67 -0.26 -14.14
CA LEU A 109 0.11 0.83 -14.70
C LEU A 109 -0.78 2.02 -15.04
N GLU A 110 -1.99 1.77 -15.55
CA GLU A 110 -2.98 2.84 -15.76
C GLU A 110 -3.47 3.40 -14.42
N LEU A 111 -3.74 2.56 -13.40
CA LEU A 111 -4.10 3.03 -12.06
C LEU A 111 -3.03 3.96 -11.46
N LEU A 112 -1.75 3.59 -11.61
CA LEU A 112 -0.65 4.38 -11.10
C LEU A 112 -0.45 5.69 -11.90
N LYS A 113 -0.66 5.64 -13.22
CA LYS A 113 -0.61 6.82 -14.08
C LYS A 113 -1.72 7.81 -13.73
N ASP A 114 -2.94 7.34 -13.47
CA ASP A 114 -4.05 8.19 -13.03
C ASP A 114 -3.72 8.91 -11.72
N VAL A 115 -3.09 8.22 -10.76
CA VAL A 115 -2.57 8.84 -9.55
C VAL A 115 -1.49 9.87 -9.88
N ARG A 116 -0.54 9.56 -10.75
CA ARG A 116 0.53 10.48 -11.14
C ARG A 116 -0.02 11.74 -11.79
N ASP A 117 -1.02 11.63 -12.65
CA ASP A 117 -1.60 12.77 -13.34
C ASP A 117 -2.41 13.65 -12.37
N LYS A 118 -3.14 13.06 -11.41
CA LYS A 118 -3.75 13.79 -10.29
C LYS A 118 -2.70 14.50 -9.42
N LEU A 119 -1.56 13.85 -9.16
CA LEU A 119 -0.44 14.45 -8.41
C LEU A 119 0.12 15.68 -9.12
N ASN A 120 0.33 15.59 -10.44
CA ASN A 120 0.83 16.71 -11.25
C ASN A 120 -0.14 17.89 -11.23
N GLN A 121 -1.45 17.66 -11.30
CA GLN A 121 -2.47 18.72 -11.23
C GLN A 121 -2.48 19.47 -9.89
N ILE A 122 -2.10 18.82 -8.79
CA ILE A 122 -2.00 19.46 -7.46
C ILE A 122 -0.66 20.19 -7.29
N GLY A 123 0.35 19.80 -8.06
CA GLY A 123 1.68 20.40 -8.03
C GLY A 123 1.87 21.65 -8.90
N GLU A 124 0.94 21.91 -9.83
CA GLU A 124 0.85 23.15 -10.63
C GLU A 124 0.08 24.26 -9.90
#